data_AF-A0A1H2Q6T4-F1
#
_entry.id   AF-A0A1H2Q6T4-F1
#
_cell.length_a   1.000
_cell.length_b   1.000
_cell.length_c   1.000
_cell.angle_alpha   90.00
_cell.angle_beta   90.00
_cell.angle_gamma   90.00
#
_symmetry.space_group_name_H-M   'P 1'
#
loop_
_entity.id
_entity.type
_entity.pdbx_description
1 polymer ?
#
loop_
_entity_poly.entity_id
_entity_poly.type
_entity_poly.pdbx_seq_one_letter_code
_entity_poly.pdbx_strand_id
1 'polypeptide(L)'
;MKKLFFFIVFIAFGGCQFTLAQDTLRTKRILNDSIRIKEDSLYRRIERRTQKSKIGRRLYDLIFTSGESVPAIPPPPKPKEPSRWVTFQGKIIRHIEITTYDPLGFDERDSTQQPNKWERLGNRFHNKTKSEVVRRLLLFDPYTPLDSIKMKETARVLRSQYHIRRVYIQPVATHSADSVDIKVNVLDSWSLYADAMGSLNEGTVRVFERNFLGLGHQLSGRYSQEIRGSTRPSFGFDYEIPNLYATTLNASVGYSMDFDKYYYKYGSLSRPYYSLYTRWAGGASVYQRTFDDTILKNDSLYRPDFKVSGSNLWGSVSFPILKRYTPVNRVTNMVFSLRYYRINYLKKPDEFLDPEHFYSDKNTFLASLGVNYIGYEQDRYIFRHQDIEDIPIGKSVALIGGFQDNLGYRTPYLGGRLRYGDYFSFGYLASDVQLGGFLTQERNKQTTLRWEFTYFSPLFNIGQWHFRQFVKWRSVVGLSRKDYVKDRISLNGSTGIIGFNSPTLTGIHKSILTLQTQSYSPFALWGFRVSPFLMGDIGFIGNDNRNLLKDQMLTKVGIGFYITNDYIPLGNFQFSFIYMPRVPGVGNHIQKFTSINNTDFRLPYFNYNMPELIRYE
;
A
#
# COMPACT_ATOMS: atom_id res chain seq x y z
N MET A 1 -38.48 1.24 11.01
CA MET A 1 -37.40 2.20 10.68
C MET A 1 -36.03 1.55 10.42
N LYS A 2 -35.53 0.63 11.27
CA LYS A 2 -34.23 -0.07 11.03
C LYS A 2 -34.14 -0.77 9.66
N LYS A 3 -35.19 -1.50 9.23
CA LYS A 3 -35.18 -2.22 7.94
C LYS A 3 -35.23 -1.31 6.69
N LEU A 4 -35.79 -0.11 6.81
CA LEU A 4 -35.93 0.84 5.69
C LEU A 4 -34.61 1.59 5.40
N PHE A 5 -33.85 1.92 6.45
CA PHE A 5 -32.51 2.49 6.32
C PHE A 5 -31.54 1.49 5.64
N PHE A 6 -31.62 0.20 5.99
CA PHE A 6 -30.83 -0.86 5.35
C PHE A 6 -31.17 -1.02 3.86
N PHE A 7 -32.44 -0.90 3.48
CA PHE A 7 -32.87 -1.03 2.10
C PHE A 7 -32.40 0.13 1.22
N ILE A 8 -32.40 1.37 1.75
CA ILE A 8 -31.92 2.56 1.05
C ILE A 8 -30.40 2.55 0.88
N VAL A 9 -29.64 2.12 1.91
CA VAL A 9 -28.19 1.96 1.81
C VAL A 9 -27.83 0.84 0.82
N PHE A 10 -28.57 -0.27 0.78
CA PHE A 10 -28.30 -1.35 -0.16
C PHE A 10 -28.63 -0.97 -1.62
N ILE A 11 -29.69 -0.20 -1.85
CA ILE A 11 -30.06 0.31 -3.18
C ILE A 11 -29.08 1.38 -3.67
N ALA A 12 -28.55 2.23 -2.77
CA ALA A 12 -27.54 3.23 -3.14
C ALA A 12 -26.21 2.62 -3.61
N PHE A 13 -25.90 1.37 -3.21
CA PHE A 13 -24.65 0.67 -3.55
C PHE A 13 -24.80 -0.44 -4.62
N GLY A 14 -26.00 -0.89 -4.95
CA GLY A 14 -26.22 -2.17 -5.68
C GLY A 14 -26.81 -2.12 -7.10
N GLY A 15 -26.99 -0.95 -7.72
CA GLY A 15 -27.74 -0.86 -9.00
C GLY A 15 -26.93 -1.06 -10.30
N CYS A 16 -27.22 -2.17 -11.00
CA CYS A 16 -27.12 -2.41 -12.47
C CYS A 16 -25.76 -2.84 -13.10
N GLN A 17 -25.64 -3.78 -14.06
CA GLN A 17 -26.48 -4.84 -14.67
C GLN A 17 -25.57 -5.84 -15.45
N PHE A 18 -26.01 -7.10 -15.62
CA PHE A 18 -25.44 -8.13 -16.51
C PHE A 18 -26.42 -8.44 -17.65
N THR A 19 -25.99 -8.41 -18.93
CA THR A 19 -26.66 -9.08 -20.08
C THR A 19 -25.66 -9.38 -21.21
N LEU A 20 -25.93 -10.45 -21.98
CA LEU A 20 -25.05 -11.24 -22.89
C LEU A 20 -25.28 -11.02 -24.41
N ALA A 21 -24.33 -11.55 -25.22
CA ALA A 21 -24.35 -11.99 -26.65
C ALA A 21 -24.31 -10.89 -27.76
N GLN A 22 -23.77 -11.04 -29.00
CA GLN A 22 -23.30 -12.17 -29.85
C GLN A 22 -22.39 -11.65 -31.02
N ASP A 23 -21.48 -12.52 -31.52
CA ASP A 23 -20.95 -12.71 -32.90
C ASP A 23 -19.75 -11.99 -33.62
N THR A 24 -18.90 -12.89 -34.18
CA THR A 24 -18.07 -12.96 -35.42
C THR A 24 -16.80 -12.14 -35.80
N LEU A 25 -15.72 -12.92 -36.03
CA LEU A 25 -14.68 -12.95 -37.11
C LEU A 25 -13.35 -12.14 -37.07
N ARG A 26 -12.24 -12.91 -36.87
CA ARG A 26 -10.91 -13.00 -37.57
C ARG A 26 -10.22 -11.72 -38.09
N THR A 27 -8.90 -11.45 -37.98
CA THR A 27 -7.68 -12.28 -38.07
C THR A 27 -6.47 -11.44 -37.59
N LYS A 28 -5.39 -12.01 -37.00
CA LYS A 28 -4.08 -11.31 -36.96
C LYS A 28 -2.86 -12.24 -37.05
N ARG A 29 -2.00 -11.90 -38.01
CA ARG A 29 -0.65 -12.44 -38.31
C ARG A 29 0.27 -12.33 -37.10
N ILE A 30 1.03 -13.39 -36.82
CA ILE A 30 2.13 -13.40 -35.84
C ILE A 30 3.45 -13.41 -36.62
N LEU A 31 4.31 -12.43 -36.39
CA LEU A 31 5.69 -12.42 -36.88
C LEU A 31 6.56 -13.23 -35.92
N ASN A 32 7.38 -14.13 -36.48
CA ASN A 32 8.31 -14.99 -35.76
C ASN A 32 9.55 -14.20 -35.33
N ASP A 33 9.97 -14.37 -34.07
CA ASP A 33 11.24 -13.87 -33.55
C ASP A 33 12.05 -15.03 -32.94
N SER A 34 13.35 -15.06 -33.23
CA SER A 34 14.30 -16.16 -33.02
C SER A 34 14.72 -16.41 -31.56
N ILE A 35 14.30 -15.56 -30.61
CA ILE A 35 14.58 -15.72 -29.17
C ILE A 35 13.74 -16.85 -28.53
N ARG A 36 12.67 -17.30 -29.20
CA ARG A 36 11.67 -18.25 -28.70
C ARG A 36 12.18 -19.67 -28.41
N ILE A 37 13.28 -20.10 -29.03
CA ILE A 37 13.64 -21.53 -29.12
C ILE A 37 14.33 -22.05 -27.83
N LYS A 38 15.06 -21.21 -27.09
CA LYS A 38 15.74 -21.65 -25.83
C LYS A 38 14.82 -21.60 -24.61
N GLU A 39 13.88 -20.66 -24.55
CA GLU A 39 12.97 -20.43 -23.40
C GLU A 39 11.83 -21.47 -23.30
N ASP A 40 11.44 -22.09 -24.42
CA ASP A 40 10.38 -23.11 -24.49
C ASP A 40 10.73 -24.41 -23.70
N SER A 41 12.02 -24.69 -23.50
CA SER A 41 12.51 -25.94 -22.89
C SER A 41 12.27 -26.05 -21.38
N LEU A 42 12.42 -24.93 -20.65
CA LEU A 42 12.20 -24.86 -19.20
C LEU A 42 10.70 -24.88 -18.88
N TYR A 43 9.91 -24.17 -19.69
CA TYR A 43 8.45 -24.13 -19.61
C TYR A 43 7.84 -25.52 -19.76
N ARG A 44 8.15 -26.23 -20.85
CA ARG A 44 7.67 -27.59 -21.08
C ARG A 44 8.12 -28.55 -19.98
N ARG A 45 9.25 -28.29 -19.33
CA ARG A 45 9.75 -29.13 -18.23
C ARG A 45 8.97 -28.90 -16.93
N ILE A 46 8.67 -27.64 -16.59
CA ILE A 46 7.83 -27.30 -15.43
C ILE A 46 6.43 -27.83 -15.66
N GLU A 47 5.83 -27.54 -16.82
CA GLU A 47 4.51 -28.03 -17.23
C GLU A 47 4.42 -29.56 -17.17
N ARG A 48 5.33 -30.30 -17.82
CA ARG A 48 5.32 -31.77 -17.76
C ARG A 48 5.44 -32.32 -16.34
N ARG A 49 6.13 -31.63 -15.42
CA ARG A 49 6.25 -32.06 -14.02
C ARG A 49 5.00 -31.72 -13.21
N THR A 50 4.43 -30.52 -13.36
CA THR A 50 3.21 -30.11 -12.66
C THR A 50 1.97 -30.84 -13.17
N GLN A 51 1.95 -31.25 -14.44
CA GLN A 51 0.88 -32.03 -15.06
C GLN A 51 0.75 -33.47 -14.52
N LYS A 52 1.73 -33.96 -13.73
CA LYS A 52 1.72 -35.31 -13.13
C LYS A 52 0.79 -35.45 -11.92
N SER A 53 0.36 -34.36 -11.29
CA SER A 53 -0.55 -34.42 -10.14
C SER A 53 -1.71 -33.44 -10.27
N LYS A 54 -2.87 -33.79 -9.70
CA LYS A 54 -4.07 -32.92 -9.71
C LYS A 54 -3.81 -31.57 -9.03
N ILE A 55 -3.03 -31.57 -7.95
CA ILE A 55 -2.61 -30.36 -7.23
C ILE A 55 -1.62 -29.54 -8.07
N GLY A 56 -0.66 -30.21 -8.72
CA GLY A 56 0.32 -29.58 -9.59
C GLY A 56 -0.31 -28.85 -10.77
N ARG A 57 -1.34 -29.44 -11.41
CA ARG A 57 -2.14 -28.77 -12.46
C ARG A 57 -2.81 -27.50 -11.95
N ARG A 58 -3.56 -27.58 -10.84
CA ARG A 58 -4.24 -26.41 -10.27
C ARG A 58 -3.27 -25.28 -9.88
N LEU A 59 -2.12 -25.64 -9.32
CA LEU A 59 -1.07 -24.66 -8.99
C LEU A 59 -0.46 -24.07 -10.26
N TYR A 60 -0.29 -24.89 -11.30
CA TYR A 60 0.18 -24.44 -12.59
C TYR A 60 -0.81 -23.42 -13.18
N ASP A 61 -2.10 -23.72 -13.25
CA ASP A 61 -3.13 -22.82 -13.81
C ASP A 61 -3.29 -21.52 -12.99
N LEU A 62 -3.10 -21.59 -11.67
CA LEU A 62 -3.14 -20.42 -10.79
C LEU A 62 -1.99 -19.44 -11.11
N ILE A 63 -0.78 -19.97 -11.28
CA ILE A 63 0.47 -19.19 -11.39
C ILE A 63 0.81 -18.86 -12.85
N PHE A 64 0.62 -19.82 -13.75
CA PHE A 64 0.96 -19.78 -15.16
C PHE A 64 -0.34 -19.82 -15.96
N THR A 65 -0.64 -18.73 -16.66
CA THR A 65 -1.63 -18.80 -17.74
C THR A 65 -1.07 -19.66 -18.86
N SER A 66 -1.54 -20.91 -18.97
CA SER A 66 -1.46 -21.69 -20.19
C SER A 66 -2.09 -20.86 -21.31
N GLY A 67 -1.40 -20.75 -22.43
CA GLY A 67 -1.96 -20.13 -23.62
C GLY A 67 -3.00 -21.06 -24.22
N GLU A 68 -4.20 -21.11 -23.64
CA GLU A 68 -5.39 -21.65 -24.28
C GLU A 68 -6.40 -20.53 -24.52
N SER A 69 -7.06 -20.65 -25.68
CA SER A 69 -7.95 -19.67 -26.29
C SER A 69 -9.02 -19.19 -25.32
N VAL A 70 -8.96 -17.90 -25.02
CA VAL A 70 -10.04 -17.12 -24.41
C VAL A 70 -11.34 -17.36 -25.19
N PRO A 71 -12.45 -17.77 -24.56
CA PRO A 71 -13.77 -17.58 -25.16
C PRO A 71 -13.99 -16.08 -25.37
N ALA A 72 -14.23 -15.65 -26.62
CA ALA A 72 -14.73 -14.31 -26.92
C ALA A 72 -16.02 -14.10 -26.09
N ILE A 73 -16.15 -13.12 -25.21
CA ILE A 73 -15.98 -11.68 -25.38
C ILE A 73 -15.56 -11.06 -24.03
N PRO A 74 -14.39 -10.39 -23.92
CA PRO A 74 -14.21 -9.31 -22.95
C PRO A 74 -14.89 -8.04 -23.50
N PRO A 75 -15.51 -7.18 -22.66
CA PRO A 75 -15.91 -5.84 -23.14
C PRO A 75 -14.68 -5.14 -23.71
N PRO A 76 -14.84 -4.24 -24.71
CA PRO A 76 -13.71 -3.63 -25.38
C PRO A 76 -12.81 -2.99 -24.31
N PRO A 77 -11.58 -3.50 -24.10
CA PRO A 77 -10.64 -2.77 -23.28
C PRO A 77 -10.47 -1.42 -23.94
N LYS A 78 -10.50 -0.34 -23.14
CA LYS A 78 -10.11 1.00 -23.60
C LYS A 78 -8.92 0.83 -24.56
N PRO A 79 -8.94 1.40 -25.79
CA PRO A 79 -7.85 1.26 -26.73
C PRO A 79 -6.56 1.63 -25.99
N LYS A 80 -5.71 0.63 -25.69
CA LYS A 80 -4.43 0.91 -25.06
C LYS A 80 -3.63 1.58 -26.16
N GLU A 81 -3.50 2.90 -26.09
CA GLU A 81 -2.66 3.65 -27.02
C GLU A 81 -1.29 2.94 -27.10
N PRO A 82 -0.84 2.55 -28.29
CA PRO A 82 0.46 1.92 -28.43
C PRO A 82 1.51 2.86 -27.85
N SER A 83 2.37 2.31 -26.99
CA SER A 83 3.41 3.09 -26.34
C SER A 83 4.28 3.78 -27.40
N ARG A 84 4.39 5.11 -27.29
CA ARG A 84 5.24 5.99 -28.13
C ARG A 84 6.69 5.54 -28.26
N TRP A 85 7.17 4.69 -27.34
CA TRP A 85 8.54 4.20 -27.32
C TRP A 85 8.75 2.99 -28.23
N VAL A 86 7.68 2.27 -28.61
CA VAL A 86 7.75 1.02 -29.39
C VAL A 86 8.38 1.24 -30.76
N THR A 87 8.12 2.38 -31.39
CA THR A 87 8.68 2.75 -32.71
C THR A 87 10.18 3.01 -32.70
N PHE A 88 10.78 3.22 -31.51
CA PHE A 88 12.21 3.48 -31.33
C PHE A 88 12.94 2.29 -30.67
N GLN A 89 12.26 1.15 -30.50
CA GLN A 89 12.82 -0.02 -29.83
C GLN A 89 14.13 -0.46 -30.49
N GLY A 90 15.17 -0.68 -29.69
CA GLY A 90 16.47 -1.16 -30.13
C GLY A 90 17.43 -0.08 -30.66
N LYS A 91 16.95 1.14 -30.94
CA LYS A 91 17.83 2.26 -31.33
C LYS A 91 18.78 2.64 -30.20
N ILE A 92 20.00 3.05 -30.51
CA ILE A 92 20.99 3.43 -29.51
C ILE A 92 20.65 4.80 -28.93
N ILE A 93 20.54 4.88 -27.59
CA ILE A 93 20.35 6.14 -26.88
C ILE A 93 21.66 6.92 -26.92
N ARG A 94 21.71 8.05 -27.61
CA ARG A 94 22.93 8.87 -27.70
C ARG A 94 23.04 9.84 -26.54
N HIS A 95 22.04 10.72 -26.38
CA HIS A 95 22.00 11.71 -25.31
C HIS A 95 20.71 11.61 -24.49
N ILE A 96 20.80 11.94 -23.20
CA ILE A 96 19.65 12.05 -22.30
C ILE A 96 19.65 13.48 -21.75
N GLU A 97 18.68 14.27 -22.20
CA GLU A 97 18.41 15.62 -21.71
C GLU A 97 17.36 15.54 -20.61
N ILE A 98 17.68 16.07 -19.42
CA ILE A 98 16.76 16.07 -18.27
C ILE A 98 16.38 17.51 -17.97
N THR A 99 15.08 17.80 -18.00
CA THR A 99 14.53 19.11 -17.65
C THR A 99 13.55 18.95 -16.50
N THR A 100 13.84 19.59 -15.39
CA THR A 100 12.90 19.72 -14.27
C THR A 100 12.15 21.04 -14.38
N TYR A 101 10.86 21.04 -14.11
CA TYR A 101 9.98 22.20 -14.10
C TYR A 101 9.42 22.42 -12.70
N ASP A 102 9.29 23.68 -12.31
CA ASP A 102 8.66 24.07 -11.05
C ASP A 102 7.16 23.73 -11.06
N PRO A 103 6.52 23.53 -9.89
CA PRO A 103 5.16 23.01 -9.81
C PRO A 103 4.09 23.96 -10.39
N LEU A 104 4.27 25.28 -10.27
CA LEU A 104 3.24 26.26 -10.66
C LEU A 104 3.44 26.75 -12.10
N GLY A 105 2.36 26.72 -12.89
CA GLY A 105 2.27 27.34 -14.22
C GLY A 105 2.94 26.60 -15.38
N PHE A 106 3.72 25.56 -15.14
CA PHE A 106 4.40 24.75 -16.16
C PHE A 106 3.62 23.47 -16.52
N ASP A 107 3.87 22.96 -17.73
CA ASP A 107 3.40 21.66 -18.24
C ASP A 107 4.58 20.84 -18.76
N GLU A 108 4.64 19.55 -18.43
CA GLU A 108 5.76 18.69 -18.83
C GLU A 108 5.79 18.36 -20.35
N ARG A 109 4.66 18.56 -21.03
CA ARG A 109 4.44 18.25 -22.45
C ARG A 109 4.53 19.49 -23.34
N ASP A 110 4.20 20.66 -22.81
CA ASP A 110 4.24 21.93 -23.52
C ASP A 110 5.22 22.91 -22.88
N SER A 111 6.40 23.05 -23.50
CA SER A 111 7.44 23.97 -23.05
C SER A 111 7.10 25.46 -23.28
N THR A 112 6.06 25.77 -24.06
CA THR A 112 5.63 27.16 -24.32
C THR A 112 4.78 27.71 -23.19
N GLN A 113 4.20 26.83 -22.36
CA GLN A 113 3.44 27.25 -21.20
C GLN A 113 4.37 27.80 -20.12
N GLN A 114 4.12 29.03 -19.69
CA GLN A 114 4.95 29.76 -18.75
C GLN A 114 4.13 30.27 -17.56
N PRO A 115 4.72 30.32 -16.36
CA PRO A 115 4.04 30.82 -15.17
C PRO A 115 3.75 32.31 -15.27
N ASN A 116 2.60 32.70 -14.72
CA ASN A 116 2.22 34.10 -14.51
C ASN A 116 3.05 34.75 -13.38
N LYS A 117 2.85 36.05 -13.11
CA LYS A 117 3.64 36.80 -12.13
C LYS A 117 3.58 36.22 -10.70
N TRP A 118 2.41 35.73 -10.28
CA TRP A 118 2.21 35.16 -8.94
C TRP A 118 2.77 33.75 -8.83
N GLU A 119 2.62 32.94 -9.87
CA GLU A 119 3.20 31.60 -9.95
C GLU A 119 4.73 31.66 -9.93
N ARG A 120 5.34 32.63 -10.62
CA ARG A 120 6.79 32.87 -10.54
C ARG A 120 7.25 33.24 -9.14
N LEU A 121 6.48 34.06 -8.42
CA LEU A 121 6.79 34.41 -7.03
C LEU A 121 6.70 33.17 -6.12
N GLY A 122 5.64 32.37 -6.27
CA GLY A 122 5.49 31.11 -5.54
C GLY A 122 6.65 30.15 -5.80
N ASN A 123 7.02 29.95 -7.06
CA ASN A 123 8.13 29.07 -7.44
C ASN A 123 9.49 29.47 -6.82
N ARG A 124 9.70 30.74 -6.40
CA ARG A 124 10.93 31.13 -5.69
C ARG A 124 11.08 30.48 -4.30
N PHE A 125 9.98 30.06 -3.70
CA PHE A 125 9.97 29.37 -2.41
C PHE A 125 9.99 27.84 -2.55
N HIS A 126 9.93 27.33 -3.78
CA HIS A 126 10.03 25.90 -4.06
C HIS A 126 11.48 25.47 -4.24
N ASN A 127 11.84 24.34 -3.63
CA ASN A 127 13.12 23.69 -3.87
C ASN A 127 13.01 22.82 -5.12
N LYS A 128 13.44 23.35 -6.26
CA LYS A 128 13.45 22.63 -7.54
C LYS A 128 14.32 21.39 -7.50
N THR A 129 13.80 20.26 -7.99
CA THR A 129 14.52 18.99 -8.06
C THR A 129 15.73 19.12 -8.98
N LYS A 130 16.89 18.65 -8.51
CA LYS A 130 18.13 18.61 -9.30
C LYS A 130 18.07 17.52 -10.36
N SER A 131 18.60 17.78 -11.55
CA SER A 131 18.61 16.81 -12.65
C SER A 131 19.37 15.53 -12.31
N GLU A 132 20.38 15.60 -11.44
CA GLU A 132 21.11 14.42 -10.96
C GLU A 132 20.22 13.49 -10.14
N VAL A 133 19.26 14.01 -9.37
CA VAL A 133 18.31 13.17 -8.60
C VAL A 133 17.44 12.36 -9.55
N VAL A 134 16.91 13.02 -10.59
CA VAL A 134 16.13 12.36 -11.65
C VAL A 134 16.99 11.34 -12.40
N ARG A 135 18.23 11.69 -12.75
CA ARG A 135 19.16 10.81 -13.47
C ARG A 135 19.41 9.49 -12.73
N ARG A 136 19.57 9.55 -11.41
CA ARG A 136 19.79 8.36 -10.55
C ARG A 136 18.60 7.40 -10.48
N LEU A 137 17.43 7.80 -10.96
CA LEU A 137 16.22 6.99 -10.98
C LEU A 137 15.90 6.43 -12.38
N LEU A 138 16.67 6.81 -13.41
CA LEU A 138 16.52 6.25 -14.75
C LEU A 138 16.99 4.78 -14.78
N LEU A 139 16.26 3.92 -15.49
CA LEU A 139 16.59 2.50 -15.66
C LEU A 139 17.33 2.20 -16.97
N PHE A 140 17.79 3.25 -17.65
CA PHE A 140 18.49 3.20 -18.94
C PHE A 140 19.60 4.25 -18.93
N ASP A 141 20.64 3.98 -19.72
CA ASP A 141 21.85 4.79 -19.79
C ASP A 141 22.15 5.21 -21.23
N PRO A 142 22.93 6.28 -21.43
CA PRO A 142 23.49 6.58 -22.75
C PRO A 142 24.28 5.39 -23.29
N TYR A 143 24.33 5.27 -24.62
CA TYR A 143 24.97 4.21 -25.39
C TYR A 143 24.39 2.81 -25.17
N THR A 144 23.14 2.73 -24.71
CA THR A 144 22.41 1.46 -24.60
C THR A 144 21.23 1.42 -25.58
N PRO A 145 20.83 0.23 -26.08
CA PRO A 145 19.63 0.09 -26.89
C PRO A 145 18.37 0.52 -26.13
N LEU A 146 17.50 1.28 -26.78
CA LEU A 146 16.24 1.71 -26.21
C LEU A 146 15.33 0.51 -25.96
N ASP A 147 14.90 0.39 -24.70
CA ASP A 147 13.90 -0.56 -24.26
C ASP A 147 12.64 0.18 -23.81
N SER A 148 11.58 0.10 -24.62
CA SER A 148 10.29 0.73 -24.36
C SER A 148 9.66 0.32 -23.02
N ILE A 149 10.00 -0.86 -22.52
CA ILE A 149 9.49 -1.39 -21.26
C ILE A 149 10.24 -0.74 -20.08
N LYS A 150 11.57 -0.60 -20.19
CA LYS A 150 12.37 0.18 -19.23
C LYS A 150 11.96 1.65 -19.23
N MET A 151 11.62 2.23 -20.39
CA MET A 151 11.10 3.61 -20.46
C MET A 151 9.79 3.76 -19.67
N LYS A 152 8.83 2.85 -19.88
CA LYS A 152 7.56 2.82 -19.14
C LYS A 152 7.78 2.70 -17.64
N GLU A 153 8.68 1.80 -17.24
CA GLU A 153 8.99 1.54 -15.84
C GLU A 153 9.73 2.72 -15.19
N THR A 154 10.67 3.36 -15.89
CA THR A 154 11.33 4.60 -15.42
C THR A 154 10.30 5.69 -15.13
N ALA A 155 9.33 5.88 -16.02
CA ALA A 155 8.28 6.87 -15.79
C ALA A 155 7.45 6.56 -14.53
N ARG A 156 7.19 5.28 -14.23
CA ARG A 156 6.53 4.84 -12.99
C ARG A 156 7.40 5.10 -11.76
N VAL A 157 8.70 4.74 -11.81
CA VAL A 157 9.66 4.95 -10.71
C VAL A 157 9.82 6.44 -10.38
N LEU A 158 9.82 7.31 -11.39
CA LEU A 158 9.84 8.75 -11.20
C LEU A 158 8.52 9.25 -10.58
N ARG A 159 7.35 8.82 -11.08
CA ARG A 159 6.04 9.19 -10.50
C ARG A 159 5.79 8.66 -9.09
N SER A 160 6.55 7.65 -8.64
CA SER A 160 6.45 7.15 -7.26
C SER A 160 7.19 8.02 -6.24
N GLN A 161 7.92 9.05 -6.67
CA GLN A 161 8.58 9.98 -5.77
C GLN A 161 7.62 11.09 -5.34
N TYR A 162 7.60 11.46 -4.05
CA TYR A 162 6.70 12.49 -3.52
C TYR A 162 6.88 13.88 -4.16
N HIS A 163 8.11 14.20 -4.57
CA HIS A 163 8.45 15.50 -5.17
C HIS A 163 8.19 15.56 -6.69
N ILE A 164 7.73 14.47 -7.31
CA ILE A 164 7.48 14.40 -8.76
C ILE A 164 5.98 14.20 -9.02
N ARG A 165 5.34 15.17 -9.67
CA ARG A 165 3.91 15.12 -10.02
C ARG A 165 3.70 14.37 -11.33
N ARG A 166 4.39 14.81 -12.38
CA ARG A 166 4.22 14.30 -13.76
C ARG A 166 5.57 14.10 -14.42
N VAL A 167 5.57 13.15 -15.35
CA VAL A 167 6.77 12.69 -16.05
C VAL A 167 6.42 12.45 -17.49
N TYR A 168 7.22 13.02 -18.39
CA TYR A 168 7.09 12.86 -19.81
C TYR A 168 8.45 12.51 -20.42
N ILE A 169 8.54 11.30 -20.96
CA ILE A 169 9.76 10.77 -21.58
C ILE A 169 9.51 10.70 -23.08
N GLN A 170 10.22 11.53 -23.85
CA GLN A 170 10.06 11.66 -25.28
C GLN A 170 11.34 11.23 -26.02
N PRO A 171 11.25 10.21 -26.89
CA PRO A 171 12.28 9.97 -27.89
C PRO A 171 12.26 11.07 -28.96
N VAL A 172 13.43 11.60 -29.26
CA VAL A 172 13.66 12.57 -30.31
C VAL A 172 14.48 11.89 -31.39
N ALA A 173 13.90 11.78 -32.58
CA ALA A 173 14.60 11.22 -33.73
C ALA A 173 15.84 12.07 -34.04
N THR A 174 16.96 11.40 -34.29
CA THR A 174 18.20 12.07 -34.73
C THR A 174 18.33 11.98 -36.25
N HIS A 175 19.35 12.64 -36.81
CA HIS A 175 19.70 12.48 -38.22
C HIS A 175 20.12 11.04 -38.58
N SER A 176 20.54 10.23 -37.60
CA SER A 176 20.86 8.82 -37.81
C SER A 176 19.65 7.91 -37.60
N ALA A 177 19.47 6.95 -38.49
CA ALA A 177 18.35 6.00 -38.43
C ALA A 177 18.43 5.06 -37.22
N ASP A 178 19.64 4.75 -36.76
CA ASP A 178 19.93 3.80 -35.67
C ASP A 178 19.96 4.43 -34.27
N SER A 179 19.91 5.76 -34.18
CA SER A 179 20.17 6.51 -32.95
C SER A 179 19.00 7.39 -32.55
N VAL A 180 18.86 7.62 -31.24
CA VAL A 180 17.77 8.40 -30.65
C VAL A 180 18.29 9.20 -29.46
N ASP A 181 17.82 10.43 -29.31
CA ASP A 181 18.00 11.21 -28.09
C ASP A 181 16.76 11.10 -27.22
N ILE A 182 16.92 11.20 -25.90
CA ILE A 182 15.80 11.09 -24.96
C ILE A 182 15.68 12.38 -24.18
N LYS A 183 14.50 13.00 -24.24
CA LYS A 183 14.11 14.11 -23.37
C LYS A 183 13.29 13.57 -22.21
N VAL A 184 13.72 13.87 -20.98
CA VAL A 184 13.04 13.51 -19.73
C VAL A 184 12.58 14.80 -19.07
N ASN A 185 11.30 15.11 -19.27
CA ASN A 185 10.64 16.26 -18.67
C ASN A 185 9.95 15.81 -17.38
N VAL A 186 10.29 16.46 -16.28
CA VAL A 186 9.74 16.18 -14.95
C VAL A 186 9.11 17.44 -14.40
N LEU A 187 7.86 17.34 -14.00
CA LEU A 187 7.13 18.42 -13.34
C LEU A 187 7.08 18.14 -11.84
N ASP A 188 7.70 19.03 -11.08
CA ASP A 188 7.77 18.91 -9.62
C ASP A 188 6.38 19.02 -8.97
N SER A 189 6.28 18.47 -7.76
CA SER A 189 5.22 18.79 -6.81
C SER A 189 5.75 19.79 -5.78
N TRP A 190 4.89 20.67 -5.27
CA TRP A 190 5.26 21.59 -4.20
C TRP A 190 5.69 20.81 -2.93
N SER A 191 6.89 21.01 -2.42
CA SER A 191 7.43 20.08 -1.42
C SER A 191 7.22 20.50 0.04
N LEU A 192 7.02 21.80 0.31
CA LEU A 192 6.89 22.38 1.66
C LEU A 192 5.42 22.63 2.03
N TYR A 193 4.86 21.89 2.98
CA TYR A 193 3.49 22.11 3.41
C TYR A 193 3.30 21.85 4.90
N ALA A 194 2.25 22.44 5.47
CA ALA A 194 1.84 22.21 6.85
C ALA A 194 0.41 21.69 6.88
N ASP A 195 0.11 20.83 7.85
CA ASP A 195 -1.25 20.48 8.20
C ASP A 195 -1.50 20.71 9.69
N ALA A 196 -2.78 20.89 10.02
CA ALA A 196 -3.21 21.04 11.39
C ALA A 196 -4.42 20.13 11.64
N MET A 197 -4.44 19.55 12.82
CA MET A 197 -5.54 18.74 13.33
C MET A 197 -5.88 19.23 14.72
N GLY A 198 -7.16 19.33 15.05
CA GLY A 198 -7.59 19.79 16.37
C GLY A 198 -8.85 19.07 16.82
N SER A 199 -8.93 18.86 18.13
CA SER A 199 -10.14 18.50 18.84
C SER A 199 -10.37 19.53 19.96
N LEU A 200 -11.46 19.36 20.71
CA LEU A 200 -11.70 20.19 21.91
C LEU A 200 -10.65 19.98 23.01
N ASN A 201 -9.86 18.90 22.95
CA ASN A 201 -8.92 18.53 24.01
C ASN A 201 -7.45 18.72 23.61
N GLU A 202 -7.12 18.69 22.31
CA GLU A 202 -5.74 18.74 21.82
C GLU A 202 -5.67 19.40 20.43
N GLY A 203 -4.55 20.07 20.15
CA GLY A 203 -4.20 20.60 18.84
C GLY A 203 -2.88 20.03 18.36
N THR A 204 -2.74 19.78 17.06
CA THR A 204 -1.53 19.25 16.43
C THR A 204 -1.25 20.04 15.16
N VAL A 205 0.00 20.45 14.98
CA VAL A 205 0.54 21.04 13.76
C VAL A 205 1.68 20.17 13.26
N ARG A 206 1.69 19.87 11.96
CA ARG A 206 2.77 19.15 11.30
C ARG A 206 3.29 19.97 10.14
N VAL A 207 4.60 19.98 9.97
CA VAL A 207 5.29 20.63 8.86
C VAL A 207 6.10 19.56 8.12
N PHE A 208 6.00 19.57 6.80
CA PHE A 208 6.66 18.63 5.91
C PHE A 208 7.46 19.37 4.86
N GLU A 209 8.65 18.88 4.57
CA GLU A 209 9.44 19.25 3.40
C GLU A 209 9.84 17.95 2.70
N ARG A 210 9.34 17.69 1.48
CA ARG A 210 9.52 16.42 0.75
C ARG A 210 10.61 16.45 -0.33
N ASN A 211 11.30 17.59 -0.50
CA ASN A 211 12.36 17.79 -1.48
C ASN A 211 13.44 18.75 -0.96
N PHE A 212 13.90 18.56 0.28
CA PHE A 212 14.83 19.48 0.91
C PHE A 212 16.07 19.73 0.03
N LEU A 213 16.33 21.01 -0.29
CA LEU A 213 17.40 21.47 -1.17
C LEU A 213 17.40 20.86 -2.59
N GLY A 214 16.26 20.35 -3.06
CA GLY A 214 16.11 19.73 -4.37
C GLY A 214 16.73 18.33 -4.47
N LEU A 215 17.05 17.69 -3.34
CA LEU A 215 17.74 16.40 -3.26
C LEU A 215 16.80 15.18 -3.12
N GLY A 216 15.49 15.40 -3.01
CA GLY A 216 14.50 14.37 -2.68
C GLY A 216 14.45 13.97 -1.21
N HIS A 217 15.23 14.64 -0.36
CA HIS A 217 15.26 14.43 1.09
C HIS A 217 13.94 14.85 1.73
N GLN A 218 13.50 14.12 2.76
CA GLN A 218 12.21 14.33 3.40
C GLN A 218 12.36 14.62 4.88
N LEU A 219 11.84 15.74 5.33
CA LEU A 219 11.80 16.18 6.71
C LEU A 219 10.35 16.30 7.16
N SER A 220 10.05 15.85 8.38
CA SER A 220 8.78 16.16 9.01
C SER A 220 8.95 16.52 10.48
N GLY A 221 8.31 17.62 10.89
CA GLY A 221 8.17 18.02 12.28
C GLY A 221 6.71 17.94 12.71
N ARG A 222 6.46 17.48 13.94
CA ARG A 222 5.15 17.47 14.58
C ARG A 222 5.24 18.16 15.93
N TYR A 223 4.29 19.03 16.21
CA TYR A 223 4.07 19.60 17.53
C TYR A 223 2.60 19.44 17.89
N SER A 224 2.33 18.90 19.07
CA SER A 224 0.98 18.75 19.60
C SER A 224 0.91 19.34 21.01
N GLN A 225 -0.25 19.88 21.36
CA GLN A 225 -0.50 20.56 22.63
C GLN A 225 -1.86 20.11 23.18
N GLU A 226 -1.89 19.62 24.41
CA GLU A 226 -3.15 19.45 25.16
C GLU A 226 -3.73 20.84 25.45
N ILE A 227 -4.98 21.07 25.04
CA ILE A 227 -5.72 22.32 25.22
C ILE A 227 -6.53 22.29 26.52
N ARG A 228 -7.04 21.11 26.91
CA ARG A 228 -7.74 20.88 28.18
C ARG A 228 -6.95 19.92 29.05
N GLY A 229 -6.68 20.28 30.30
CA GLY A 229 -5.96 19.45 31.26
C GLY A 229 -4.58 20.03 31.63
N SER A 230 -3.57 19.16 31.71
CA SER A 230 -2.21 19.49 32.18
C SER A 230 -1.34 20.26 31.17
N THR A 231 -1.92 20.69 30.04
CA THR A 231 -1.26 21.46 28.97
C THR A 231 0.09 20.89 28.54
N ARG A 232 0.18 19.57 28.40
CA ARG A 232 1.45 18.91 28.09
C ARG A 232 1.75 19.01 26.59
N PRO A 233 3.02 19.23 26.20
CA PRO A 233 3.43 19.20 24.81
C PRO A 233 3.81 17.78 24.37
N SER A 234 3.65 17.51 23.08
CA SER A 234 4.19 16.33 22.39
C SER A 234 4.91 16.79 21.13
N PHE A 235 6.01 16.12 20.78
CA PHE A 235 6.80 16.48 19.60
C PHE A 235 7.24 15.25 18.80
N GLY A 236 7.51 15.45 17.52
CA GLY A 236 8.05 14.44 16.63
C GLY A 236 8.93 15.06 15.57
N PHE A 237 9.98 14.35 15.19
CA PHE A 237 10.86 14.70 14.10
C PHE A 237 11.28 13.44 13.35
N ASP A 238 11.16 13.47 12.03
CA ASP A 238 11.61 12.40 11.14
C ASP A 238 12.42 12.99 9.98
N TYR A 239 13.49 12.29 9.63
CA TYR A 239 14.33 12.60 8.48
C TYR A 239 14.57 11.34 7.66
N GLU A 240 14.25 11.39 6.37
CA GLU A 240 14.48 10.34 5.40
C GLU A 240 15.33 10.85 4.23
N ILE A 241 16.33 10.07 3.85
CA ILE A 241 17.17 10.26 2.67
C ILE A 241 16.86 9.12 1.70
N PRO A 242 15.98 9.34 0.71
CA PRO A 242 15.74 8.37 -0.35
C PRO A 242 16.95 8.27 -1.28
N ASN A 243 17.21 7.09 -1.82
CA ASN A 243 18.23 6.88 -2.86
C ASN A 243 19.64 7.43 -2.49
N LEU A 244 20.08 7.16 -1.26
CA LEU A 244 21.38 7.52 -0.72
C LEU A 244 22.50 7.10 -1.70
N TYR A 245 23.32 8.07 -2.13
CA TYR A 245 24.42 7.89 -3.08
C TYR A 245 24.05 7.14 -4.38
N ALA A 246 22.83 7.33 -4.92
CA ALA A 246 22.36 6.67 -6.14
C ALA A 246 22.24 5.14 -6.05
N THR A 247 22.19 4.58 -4.84
CA THR A 247 22.15 3.12 -4.62
C THR A 247 20.74 2.56 -4.46
N THR A 248 19.71 3.40 -4.57
CA THR A 248 18.29 3.13 -4.23
C THR A 248 18.05 2.71 -2.77
N LEU A 249 19.05 2.96 -1.93
CA LEU A 249 19.04 2.74 -0.49
C LEU A 249 18.41 3.94 0.21
N ASN A 250 17.41 3.71 1.04
CA ASN A 250 16.75 4.73 1.84
C ASN A 250 17.30 4.65 3.27
N ALA A 251 17.71 5.78 3.81
CA ALA A 251 18.12 5.91 5.20
C ALA A 251 17.11 6.79 5.94
N SER A 252 16.71 6.41 7.15
CA SER A 252 15.79 7.21 7.95
C SER A 252 16.13 7.17 9.43
N VAL A 253 15.89 8.29 10.09
CA VAL A 253 16.00 8.45 11.54
C VAL A 253 14.79 9.22 12.03
N GLY A 254 14.27 8.87 13.20
CA GLY A 254 13.18 9.61 13.79
C GLY A 254 13.15 9.51 15.30
N TYR A 255 12.53 10.53 15.90
CA TYR A 255 12.28 10.64 17.32
C TYR A 255 10.89 11.23 17.54
N SER A 256 10.12 10.65 18.44
CA SER A 256 8.86 11.23 18.88
C SER A 256 8.64 11.00 20.36
N MET A 257 7.91 11.90 20.98
CA MET A 257 7.49 11.84 22.38
C MET A 257 6.03 12.26 22.49
N ASP A 258 5.22 11.52 23.22
CA ASP A 258 3.82 11.84 23.49
C ASP A 258 3.63 12.68 24.76
N PHE A 259 2.38 12.98 25.10
CA PHE A 259 2.01 13.82 26.25
C PHE A 259 2.40 13.20 27.60
N ASP A 260 2.47 11.87 27.66
CA ASP A 260 2.84 11.09 28.84
C ASP A 260 4.37 10.85 28.91
N LYS A 261 5.14 11.51 28.04
CA LYS A 261 6.60 11.40 27.91
C LYS A 261 7.06 10.01 27.47
N TYR A 262 6.17 9.17 26.94
CA TYR A 262 6.59 7.98 26.23
C TYR A 262 7.21 8.38 24.90
N TYR A 263 8.32 7.74 24.55
CA TYR A 263 9.08 8.09 23.35
C TYR A 263 9.25 6.89 22.43
N TYR A 264 9.43 7.20 21.14
CA TYR A 264 9.84 6.26 20.12
C TYR A 264 10.98 6.86 19.33
N LYS A 265 12.10 6.15 19.28
CA LYS A 265 13.27 6.52 18.47
C LYS A 265 13.67 5.34 17.59
N TYR A 266 14.05 5.61 16.36
CA TYR A 266 14.44 4.58 15.42
C TYR A 266 15.49 5.07 14.42
N GLY A 267 16.22 4.10 13.88
CA GLY A 267 17.07 4.28 12.71
C GLY A 267 16.87 3.09 11.78
N SER A 268 16.79 3.34 10.48
CA SER A 268 16.67 2.29 9.49
C SER A 268 17.37 2.59 8.19
N LEU A 269 17.80 1.52 7.55
CA LEU A 269 18.39 1.49 6.24
C LEU A 269 17.63 0.43 5.43
N SER A 270 17.07 0.79 4.28
CA SER A 270 16.27 -0.14 3.50
C SER A 270 16.38 0.11 2.01
N ARG A 271 16.46 -0.97 1.24
CA ARG A 271 16.42 -0.94 -0.22
C ARG A 271 15.21 -1.75 -0.68
N PRO A 272 14.12 -1.12 -1.11
CA PRO A 272 12.93 -1.83 -1.56
C PRO A 272 13.13 -2.43 -2.96
N TYR A 273 12.19 -3.28 -3.39
CA TYR A 273 12.01 -3.58 -4.81
C TYR A 273 11.34 -2.38 -5.49
N TYR A 274 12.14 -1.33 -5.77
CA TYR A 274 11.66 -0.08 -6.37
C TYR A 274 11.20 -0.26 -7.82
N SER A 275 11.73 -1.27 -8.53
CA SER A 275 11.37 -1.61 -9.90
C SER A 275 10.98 -3.09 -10.06
N LEU A 276 10.17 -3.38 -11.08
CA LEU A 276 9.90 -4.73 -11.59
C LEU A 276 11.18 -5.51 -11.95
N TYR A 277 12.28 -4.80 -12.21
CA TYR A 277 13.58 -5.38 -12.58
C TYR A 277 14.57 -5.51 -11.43
N THR A 278 14.23 -4.97 -10.26
CA THR A 278 15.11 -5.03 -9.10
C THR A 278 15.32 -6.49 -8.67
N ARG A 279 16.59 -6.93 -8.58
CA ARG A 279 16.96 -8.34 -8.31
C ARG A 279 17.22 -8.69 -6.86
N TRP A 280 17.36 -7.68 -6.01
CA TRP A 280 17.54 -7.89 -4.59
C TRP A 280 16.91 -6.75 -3.80
N ALA A 281 16.59 -6.99 -2.56
CA ALA A 281 16.09 -6.00 -1.62
C ALA A 281 16.61 -6.39 -0.23
N GLY A 282 16.63 -5.44 0.69
CA GLY A 282 17.08 -5.72 2.05
C GLY A 282 16.95 -4.53 2.95
N GLY A 283 17.15 -4.74 4.24
CA GLY A 283 17.16 -3.65 5.18
C GLY A 283 17.53 -4.06 6.59
N ALA A 284 17.96 -3.06 7.34
CA ALA A 284 18.24 -3.16 8.76
C ALA A 284 17.52 -2.02 9.48
N SER A 285 16.97 -2.30 10.65
CA SER A 285 16.36 -1.27 11.49
C SER A 285 16.55 -1.57 12.96
N VAL A 286 16.73 -0.52 13.75
CA VAL A 286 16.77 -0.57 15.21
C VAL A 286 15.79 0.46 15.77
N TYR A 287 15.14 0.13 16.87
CA TYR A 287 14.26 1.07 17.55
C TYR A 287 14.26 0.85 19.06
N GLN A 288 13.85 1.90 19.78
CA GLN A 288 13.51 1.82 21.18
C GLN A 288 12.23 2.60 21.42
N ARG A 289 11.32 1.99 22.19
CA ARG A 289 10.02 2.57 22.50
C ARG A 289 9.70 2.43 23.98
N THR A 290 9.12 3.47 24.58
CA THR A 290 8.32 3.35 25.81
C THR A 290 6.85 3.54 25.47
N PHE A 291 5.96 2.91 26.22
CA PHE A 291 4.50 3.02 26.07
C PHE A 291 3.83 2.43 27.31
N ASP A 292 2.57 2.75 27.55
CA ASP A 292 1.70 1.97 28.43
C ASP A 292 0.74 1.10 27.61
N ASP A 293 0.22 0.06 28.24
CA ASP A 293 -0.84 -0.75 27.66
C ASP A 293 -1.83 -1.16 28.74
N THR A 294 -3.12 -1.19 28.40
CA THR A 294 -4.18 -1.51 29.37
C THR A 294 -4.38 -3.03 29.44
N ILE A 295 -4.22 -3.62 30.63
CA ILE A 295 -4.43 -5.05 30.90
C ILE A 295 -5.65 -5.19 31.83
N LEU A 296 -6.70 -5.86 31.35
CA LEU A 296 -7.87 -6.21 32.17
C LEU A 296 -7.60 -7.51 32.92
N LYS A 297 -7.68 -7.47 34.25
CA LYS A 297 -7.57 -8.65 35.12
C LYS A 297 -8.47 -8.49 36.35
N ASN A 298 -9.25 -9.52 36.69
CA ASN A 298 -10.18 -9.54 37.83
C ASN A 298 -11.06 -8.26 37.89
N ASP A 299 -11.68 -7.91 36.77
CA ASP A 299 -12.55 -6.73 36.59
C ASP A 299 -11.88 -5.36 36.85
N SER A 300 -10.55 -5.34 37.02
CA SER A 300 -9.75 -4.13 37.18
C SER A 300 -8.87 -3.87 35.97
N LEU A 301 -8.73 -2.60 35.60
CA LEU A 301 -7.88 -2.14 34.49
C LEU A 301 -6.52 -1.68 35.03
N TYR A 302 -5.46 -2.37 34.65
CA TYR A 302 -4.08 -2.01 34.98
C TYR A 302 -3.40 -1.36 33.78
N ARG A 303 -2.54 -0.35 34.01
CA ARG A 303 -1.75 0.32 32.97
C ARG A 303 -0.26 0.33 33.30
N PRO A 304 0.42 -0.83 33.20
CA PRO A 304 1.86 -0.89 33.41
C PRO A 304 2.62 -0.17 32.28
N ASP A 305 3.75 0.46 32.63
CA ASP A 305 4.68 0.98 31.62
C ASP A 305 5.54 -0.13 31.03
N PHE A 306 5.81 0.01 29.74
CA PHE A 306 6.70 -0.84 28.98
C PHE A 306 7.88 -0.05 28.45
N LYS A 307 9.00 -0.75 28.30
CA LYS A 307 10.18 -0.27 27.57
C LYS A 307 10.70 -1.41 26.72
N VAL A 308 10.75 -1.20 25.41
CA VAL A 308 11.14 -2.22 24.44
C VAL A 308 12.27 -1.69 23.57
N SER A 309 13.24 -2.55 23.28
CA SER A 309 14.25 -2.35 22.24
C SER A 309 14.09 -3.43 21.18
N GLY A 310 14.13 -3.07 19.91
CA GLY A 310 13.99 -4.02 18.82
C GLY A 310 15.01 -3.81 17.72
N SER A 311 15.36 -4.91 17.07
CA SER A 311 16.21 -4.91 15.88
C SER A 311 15.64 -5.84 14.82
N ASN A 312 15.89 -5.51 13.56
CA ASN A 312 15.39 -6.26 12.41
C ASN A 312 16.43 -6.20 11.30
N LEU A 313 16.73 -7.35 10.70
CA LEU A 313 17.60 -7.51 9.56
C LEU A 313 16.92 -8.45 8.57
N TRP A 314 16.83 -8.05 7.32
CA TRP A 314 16.25 -8.89 6.28
C TRP A 314 16.93 -8.67 4.92
N GLY A 315 16.86 -9.70 4.09
CA GLY A 315 17.40 -9.71 2.74
C GLY A 315 16.54 -10.58 1.83
N SER A 316 16.48 -10.21 0.56
CA SER A 316 15.65 -10.87 -0.44
C SER A 316 16.32 -10.83 -1.81
N VAL A 317 16.20 -11.92 -2.56
CA VAL A 317 16.69 -12.06 -3.92
C VAL A 317 15.55 -12.50 -4.83
N SER A 318 15.49 -11.94 -6.04
CA SER A 318 14.46 -12.25 -7.03
C SER A 318 15.09 -12.73 -8.34
N PHE A 319 14.57 -13.85 -8.84
CA PHE A 319 15.02 -14.48 -10.08
C PHE A 319 13.86 -14.50 -11.07
N PRO A 320 14.03 -13.94 -12.29
CA PRO A 320 12.99 -14.00 -13.30
C PRO A 320 12.86 -15.44 -13.79
N ILE A 321 11.67 -16.04 -13.61
CA ILE A 321 11.41 -17.42 -14.03
C ILE A 321 10.65 -17.50 -15.37
N LEU A 322 9.97 -16.42 -15.77
CA LEU A 322 9.34 -16.29 -17.08
C LEU A 322 9.78 -14.97 -17.69
N LYS A 323 10.59 -15.03 -18.76
CA LYS A 323 10.97 -13.87 -19.58
C LYS A 323 10.04 -13.71 -20.78
N ARG A 324 8.72 -13.87 -20.58
CA ARG A 324 7.80 -13.48 -21.64
C ARG A 324 7.69 -11.96 -21.60
N TYR A 325 8.44 -11.28 -22.46
CA TYR A 325 8.23 -9.87 -22.79
C TYR A 325 6.83 -9.76 -23.39
N THR A 326 5.83 -9.71 -22.53
CA THR A 326 4.47 -9.38 -22.93
C THR A 326 4.48 -7.87 -23.18
N PRO A 327 3.79 -7.37 -24.23
CA PRO A 327 3.64 -5.94 -24.51
C PRO A 327 3.09 -5.11 -23.34
N VAL A 328 2.69 -5.78 -22.25
CA VAL A 328 2.00 -5.24 -21.07
C VAL A 328 2.95 -4.97 -19.89
N ASN A 329 4.28 -5.15 -20.03
CA ASN A 329 5.27 -4.93 -18.95
C ASN A 329 4.96 -5.73 -17.67
N ARG A 330 4.82 -7.05 -17.79
CA ARG A 330 4.54 -7.96 -16.67
C ARG A 330 5.69 -8.91 -16.47
N VAL A 331 6.12 -9.11 -15.22
CA VAL A 331 7.29 -9.93 -14.89
C VAL A 331 6.87 -11.04 -13.92
N THR A 332 7.38 -12.25 -14.15
CA THR A 332 7.23 -13.36 -13.19
C THR A 332 8.57 -13.66 -12.53
N ASN A 333 8.64 -13.42 -11.24
CA ASN A 333 9.84 -13.62 -10.44
C ASN A 333 9.58 -14.66 -9.36
N MET A 334 10.52 -15.58 -9.17
CA MET A 334 10.65 -16.33 -7.93
C MET A 334 11.43 -15.47 -6.94
N VAL A 335 10.97 -15.41 -5.69
CA VAL A 335 11.57 -14.58 -4.64
C VAL A 335 11.91 -15.45 -3.44
N PHE A 336 13.14 -15.33 -2.98
CA PHE A 336 13.60 -15.95 -1.74
C PHE A 336 14.02 -14.85 -0.77
N SER A 337 13.57 -14.95 0.47
CA SER A 337 13.81 -13.92 1.48
C SER A 337 14.11 -14.54 2.84
N LEU A 338 14.97 -13.86 3.60
CA LEU A 338 15.33 -14.19 4.97
C LEU A 338 15.11 -12.98 5.87
N ARG A 339 14.71 -13.22 7.11
CA ARG A 339 14.59 -12.20 8.15
C ARG A 339 14.99 -12.75 9.50
N TYR A 340 15.71 -11.93 10.24
CA TYR A 340 15.93 -12.08 11.67
C TYR A 340 15.44 -10.81 12.36
N TYR A 341 14.58 -10.94 13.36
CA TYR A 341 14.22 -9.81 14.21
C TYR A 341 14.15 -10.21 15.67
N ARG A 342 14.50 -9.26 16.53
CA ARG A 342 14.59 -9.42 17.98
C ARG A 342 13.80 -8.31 18.67
N ILE A 343 13.07 -8.69 19.70
CA ILE A 343 12.34 -7.78 20.58
C ILE A 343 12.78 -8.09 22.01
N ASN A 344 13.32 -7.08 22.71
CA ASN A 344 13.72 -7.16 24.12
C ASN A 344 12.82 -6.26 24.96
N TYR A 345 12.19 -6.83 25.98
CA TYR A 345 11.39 -6.14 26.98
C TYR A 345 12.29 -5.70 28.15
N LEU A 346 12.75 -4.46 28.09
CA LEU A 346 13.58 -3.83 29.12
C LEU A 346 12.79 -3.43 30.37
N LYS A 347 11.49 -3.16 30.22
CA LYS A 347 10.50 -3.02 31.31
C LYS A 347 9.24 -3.76 30.88
N LYS A 348 8.78 -4.69 31.71
CA LYS A 348 7.64 -5.59 31.49
C LYS A 348 6.74 -5.60 32.73
N PRO A 349 5.46 -5.97 32.61
CA PRO A 349 4.54 -6.04 33.73
C PRO A 349 4.99 -7.10 34.74
N ASP A 350 4.51 -6.95 35.98
CA ASP A 350 4.69 -7.95 37.02
C ASP A 350 4.05 -9.29 36.63
N GLU A 351 4.55 -10.38 37.20
CA GLU A 351 4.07 -11.75 36.91
C GLU A 351 2.57 -11.92 37.23
N PHE A 352 2.04 -11.13 38.17
CA PHE A 352 0.61 -11.06 38.40
C PHE A 352 -0.16 -10.63 37.14
N LEU A 353 0.33 -9.70 36.33
CA LEU A 353 -0.36 -9.22 35.13
C LEU A 353 0.02 -10.01 33.86
N ASP A 354 1.14 -10.72 33.86
CA ASP A 354 1.63 -11.52 32.74
C ASP A 354 2.16 -12.91 33.16
N PRO A 355 1.28 -13.79 33.69
CA PRO A 355 1.67 -15.14 34.13
C PRO A 355 2.06 -16.05 32.95
N GLU A 356 1.51 -15.77 31.76
CA GLU A 356 1.79 -16.50 30.51
C GLU A 356 3.07 -16.03 29.81
N HIS A 357 3.75 -15.03 30.41
CA HIS A 357 4.94 -14.38 29.87
C HIS A 357 4.77 -13.98 28.39
N PHE A 358 3.61 -13.41 28.05
CA PHE A 358 3.32 -12.91 26.72
C PHE A 358 4.32 -11.79 26.32
N TYR A 359 4.73 -10.97 27.28
CA TYR A 359 5.67 -9.86 27.13
C TYR A 359 7.10 -10.25 27.51
N SER A 360 7.57 -11.37 26.96
CA SER A 360 8.95 -11.82 27.09
C SER A 360 9.76 -11.60 25.81
N ASP A 361 11.09 -11.64 25.97
CA ASP A 361 12.04 -11.45 24.87
C ASP A 361 11.86 -12.49 23.78
N LYS A 362 11.84 -12.04 22.52
CA LYS A 362 11.59 -12.90 21.36
C LYS A 362 12.68 -12.71 20.32
N ASN A 363 13.29 -13.81 19.90
CA ASN A 363 14.14 -13.88 18.72
C ASN A 363 13.40 -14.66 17.65
N THR A 364 13.19 -14.07 16.48
CA THR A 364 12.43 -14.71 15.40
C THR A 364 13.26 -14.80 14.14
N PHE A 365 13.35 -15.99 13.58
CA PHE A 365 13.99 -16.27 12.31
C PHE A 365 12.95 -16.76 11.32
N LEU A 366 12.86 -16.13 10.16
CA LEU A 366 11.92 -16.49 9.10
C LEU A 366 12.63 -16.58 7.75
N ALA A 367 12.19 -17.53 6.95
CA ALA A 367 12.51 -17.67 5.55
C ALA A 367 11.20 -17.72 4.76
N SER A 368 11.23 -17.21 3.52
CA SER A 368 10.13 -17.38 2.60
C SER A 368 10.58 -17.68 1.19
N LEU A 369 9.79 -18.50 0.52
CA LEU A 369 9.89 -18.76 -0.91
C LEU A 369 8.55 -18.42 -1.55
N GLY A 370 8.57 -17.59 -2.60
CA GLY A 370 7.37 -17.20 -3.30
C GLY A 370 7.56 -17.02 -4.80
N VAL A 371 6.44 -16.98 -5.51
CA VAL A 371 6.37 -16.66 -6.94
C VAL A 371 5.42 -15.48 -7.11
N ASN A 372 5.92 -14.43 -7.75
CA ASN A 372 5.20 -13.18 -7.97
C ASN A 372 5.09 -12.91 -9.47
N TYR A 373 3.87 -12.79 -9.98
CA TYR A 373 3.54 -12.22 -11.28
C TYR A 373 3.04 -10.79 -11.06
N ILE A 374 3.77 -9.78 -11.52
CA ILE A 374 3.49 -8.37 -11.18
C ILE A 374 3.51 -7.52 -12.44
N GLY A 375 2.59 -6.55 -12.51
CA GLY A 375 2.60 -5.43 -13.44
C GLY A 375 1.85 -4.23 -12.88
N TYR A 376 1.76 -3.17 -13.68
CA TYR A 376 1.01 -1.96 -13.35
C TYR A 376 0.17 -1.51 -14.54
N GLU A 377 -1.05 -1.08 -14.26
CA GLU A 377 -1.94 -0.42 -15.22
C GLU A 377 -2.18 1.02 -14.77
N GLN A 378 -2.21 1.95 -15.71
CA GLN A 378 -2.41 3.36 -15.42
C GLN A 378 -3.89 3.68 -15.35
N ASP A 379 -4.32 4.31 -14.26
CA ASP A 379 -5.68 4.84 -14.09
C ASP A 379 -5.63 6.25 -13.50
N ARG A 380 -6.78 6.91 -13.38
CA ARG A 380 -6.91 8.27 -12.80
C ARG A 380 -8.13 8.31 -11.89
N TYR A 381 -8.19 9.31 -11.01
CA TYR A 381 -9.29 9.47 -10.06
C TYR A 381 -9.42 8.24 -9.14
N ILE A 382 -8.31 7.78 -8.56
CA ILE A 382 -8.33 6.78 -7.48
C ILE A 382 -8.09 7.53 -6.17
N PHE A 383 -6.85 7.93 -5.93
CA PHE A 383 -6.45 8.73 -4.78
C PHE A 383 -5.99 10.13 -5.16
N ARG A 384 -5.78 10.43 -6.44
CA ARG A 384 -5.38 11.76 -6.93
C ARG A 384 -6.31 12.24 -8.03
N HIS A 385 -6.64 13.53 -8.00
CA HIS A 385 -7.48 14.14 -9.02
C HIS A 385 -6.69 14.24 -10.33
N GLN A 386 -7.20 13.63 -11.42
CA GLN A 386 -6.67 13.67 -12.78
C GLN A 386 -5.23 13.18 -13.04
N ASP A 387 -4.40 13.03 -12.01
CA ASP A 387 -3.05 12.52 -12.13
C ASP A 387 -3.03 11.02 -12.43
N ILE A 388 -1.99 10.61 -13.16
CA ILE A 388 -1.78 9.20 -13.49
C ILE A 388 -1.38 8.45 -12.22
N GLU A 389 -2.13 7.40 -11.90
CA GLU A 389 -1.85 6.48 -10.81
C GLU A 389 -1.53 5.11 -11.38
N ASP A 390 -0.41 4.53 -10.95
CA ASP A 390 0.04 3.22 -11.41
C ASP A 390 -0.53 2.14 -10.46
N ILE A 391 -1.60 1.49 -10.89
CA ILE A 391 -2.37 0.52 -10.11
C ILE A 391 -1.72 -0.87 -10.22
N PRO A 392 -1.30 -1.48 -9.10
CA PRO A 392 -0.66 -2.78 -9.12
C PRO A 392 -1.67 -3.86 -9.55
N ILE A 393 -1.24 -4.71 -10.47
CA ILE A 393 -1.96 -5.93 -10.88
C ILE A 393 -1.01 -7.11 -10.74
N GLY A 394 -1.54 -8.28 -10.40
CA GLY A 394 -0.67 -9.44 -10.25
C GLY A 394 -1.24 -10.60 -9.47
N LYS A 395 -0.38 -11.60 -9.32
CA LYS A 395 -0.60 -12.81 -8.52
C LYS A 395 0.64 -13.05 -7.69
N SER A 396 0.50 -13.42 -6.44
CA SER A 396 1.63 -13.78 -5.58
C SER A 396 1.25 -14.95 -4.69
N VAL A 397 2.13 -15.94 -4.63
CA VAL A 397 2.03 -17.09 -3.72
C VAL A 397 3.33 -17.13 -2.94
N ALA A 398 3.26 -17.20 -1.62
CA ALA A 398 4.43 -17.32 -0.75
C ALA A 398 4.20 -18.37 0.34
N LEU A 399 5.23 -19.17 0.59
CA LEU A 399 5.34 -20.04 1.76
C LEU A 399 6.37 -19.44 2.71
N ILE A 400 6.06 -19.49 4.00
CA ILE A 400 6.85 -18.90 5.08
C ILE A 400 7.13 -20.00 6.08
N GLY A 401 8.39 -20.15 6.47
CA GLY A 401 8.81 -21.09 7.50
C GLY A 401 9.83 -20.44 8.41
N GLY A 402 9.90 -20.89 9.64
CA GLY A 402 10.87 -20.37 10.58
C GLY A 402 10.63 -20.85 12.00
N PHE A 403 11.15 -20.10 12.96
CA PHE A 403 10.99 -20.39 14.37
C PHE A 403 11.12 -19.12 15.20
N GLN A 404 10.51 -19.15 16.39
CA GLN A 404 10.65 -18.13 17.40
C GLN A 404 11.24 -18.76 18.66
N ASP A 405 12.34 -18.19 19.14
CA ASP A 405 12.95 -18.52 20.42
C ASP A 405 12.43 -17.54 21.47
N ASN A 406 11.89 -18.09 22.55
CA ASN A 406 11.35 -17.33 23.68
C ASN A 406 11.46 -18.18 24.96
N LEU A 407 11.92 -17.59 26.08
CA LEU A 407 12.09 -18.26 27.38
C LEU A 407 12.87 -19.59 27.31
N GLY A 408 13.87 -19.68 26.42
CA GLY A 408 14.65 -20.91 26.23
C GLY A 408 13.99 -21.97 25.36
N TYR A 409 12.74 -21.77 24.90
CA TYR A 409 12.02 -22.68 24.01
C TYR A 409 12.05 -22.19 22.57
N ARG A 410 12.28 -23.12 21.64
CA ARG A 410 12.19 -22.89 20.19
C ARG A 410 10.86 -23.40 19.66
N THR A 411 10.02 -22.50 19.16
CA THR A 411 8.73 -22.84 18.58
C THR A 411 8.75 -22.68 17.06
N PRO A 412 8.64 -23.78 16.28
CA PRO A 412 8.55 -23.69 14.82
C PRO A 412 7.29 -22.95 14.35
N TYR A 413 7.39 -22.32 13.19
CA TYR A 413 6.32 -21.55 12.57
C TYR A 413 6.18 -21.91 11.08
N LEU A 414 4.94 -22.04 10.61
CA LEU A 414 4.61 -22.18 9.20
C LEU A 414 3.50 -21.21 8.81
N GLY A 415 3.60 -20.67 7.60
CA GLY A 415 2.57 -19.83 7.02
C GLY A 415 2.56 -19.87 5.50
N GLY A 416 1.45 -19.40 4.94
CA GLY A 416 1.21 -19.28 3.51
C GLY A 416 0.44 -18.00 3.21
N ARG A 417 0.72 -17.41 2.06
CA ARG A 417 0.05 -16.19 1.58
C ARG A 417 -0.28 -16.30 0.10
N LEU A 418 -1.49 -15.92 -0.25
CA LEU A 418 -2.00 -15.83 -1.61
C LEU A 418 -2.49 -14.41 -1.85
N ARG A 419 -2.06 -13.79 -2.95
CA ARG A 419 -2.56 -12.50 -3.39
C ARG A 419 -2.93 -12.56 -4.86
N TYR A 420 -3.99 -11.86 -5.20
CA TYR A 420 -4.46 -11.69 -6.56
C TYR A 420 -5.03 -10.28 -6.71
N GLY A 421 -4.83 -9.65 -7.87
CA GLY A 421 -5.58 -8.45 -8.22
C GLY A 421 -5.46 -8.12 -9.69
N ASP A 422 -6.59 -7.76 -10.29
CA ASP A 422 -6.71 -7.46 -11.72
C ASP A 422 -7.93 -6.58 -11.98
N TYR A 423 -8.01 -6.06 -13.20
CA TYR A 423 -9.17 -5.34 -13.70
C TYR A 423 -10.16 -6.30 -14.37
N PHE A 424 -11.43 -6.13 -14.02
CA PHE A 424 -12.58 -6.77 -14.62
C PHE A 424 -13.47 -5.71 -15.28
N SER A 425 -14.46 -6.16 -16.04
CA SER A 425 -15.46 -5.28 -16.66
C SER A 425 -16.16 -4.36 -15.67
N PHE A 426 -16.41 -4.88 -14.46
CA PHE A 426 -17.12 -4.19 -13.39
C PHE A 426 -16.19 -3.44 -12.43
N GLY A 427 -14.87 -3.36 -12.68
CA GLY A 427 -13.93 -2.62 -11.82
C GLY A 427 -12.66 -3.38 -11.46
N TYR A 428 -11.88 -2.86 -10.52
CA TYR A 428 -10.69 -3.52 -10.00
C TYR A 428 -11.03 -4.33 -8.77
N LEU A 429 -10.56 -5.56 -8.70
CA LEU A 429 -10.70 -6.42 -7.53
C LEU A 429 -9.32 -6.93 -7.12
N ALA A 430 -9.06 -6.93 -5.82
CA ALA A 430 -7.92 -7.58 -5.22
C ALA A 430 -8.29 -8.38 -3.98
N SER A 431 -7.52 -9.45 -3.73
CA SER A 431 -7.64 -10.33 -2.58
C SER A 431 -6.27 -10.65 -2.00
N ASP A 432 -6.17 -10.73 -0.66
CA ASP A 432 -5.00 -11.16 0.10
C ASP A 432 -5.46 -12.15 1.17
N VAL A 433 -5.11 -13.43 1.02
CA VAL A 433 -5.45 -14.52 1.93
C VAL A 433 -4.16 -15.03 2.58
N GLN A 434 -4.17 -15.12 3.90
CA GLN A 434 -3.02 -15.48 4.72
C GLN A 434 -3.42 -16.52 5.76
N LEU A 435 -2.61 -17.56 5.91
CA LEU A 435 -2.77 -18.58 6.95
C LEU A 435 -1.42 -18.82 7.59
N GLY A 436 -1.33 -18.84 8.91
CA GLY A 436 -0.10 -19.25 9.57
C GLY A 436 -0.30 -19.54 11.04
N GLY A 437 0.62 -20.29 11.63
CA GLY A 437 0.50 -20.74 13.01
C GLY A 437 1.80 -21.32 13.54
N PHE A 438 1.88 -21.37 14.86
CA PHE A 438 2.99 -22.00 15.57
C PHE A 438 2.76 -23.50 15.72
N LEU A 439 3.81 -24.28 15.52
CA LEU A 439 3.78 -25.73 15.68
C LEU A 439 4.30 -26.07 17.08
N THR A 440 3.42 -26.08 18.06
CA THR A 440 3.72 -26.52 19.43
C THR A 440 3.13 -27.91 19.71
N GLN A 441 3.74 -28.62 20.66
CA GLN A 441 3.18 -29.87 21.22
C GLN A 441 1.99 -29.60 22.15
N GLU A 442 1.85 -28.38 22.65
CA GLU A 442 0.70 -27.96 23.44
C GLU A 442 -0.58 -27.83 22.59
N ARG A 443 -1.75 -27.80 23.24
CA ARG A 443 -3.04 -27.60 22.56
C ARG A 443 -3.17 -26.23 21.87
N ASN A 444 -2.32 -25.26 22.20
CA ASN A 444 -2.42 -23.86 21.78
C ASN A 444 -1.50 -23.53 20.60
N LYS A 445 -1.85 -24.02 19.41
CA LYS A 445 -1.08 -23.79 18.15
C LYS A 445 -1.11 -22.34 17.64
N GLN A 446 -1.91 -21.45 18.24
CA GLN A 446 -2.02 -20.03 17.90
C GLN A 446 -2.08 -19.78 16.38
N THR A 447 -3.03 -20.42 15.73
CA THR A 447 -3.22 -20.31 14.28
C THR A 447 -4.05 -19.07 13.95
N THR A 448 -3.69 -18.41 12.86
CA THR A 448 -4.32 -17.20 12.35
C THR A 448 -4.67 -17.40 10.88
N LEU A 449 -5.96 -17.23 10.56
CA LEU A 449 -6.45 -17.09 9.20
C LEU A 449 -6.88 -15.64 9.00
N ARG A 450 -6.38 -14.99 7.96
CA ARG A 450 -6.74 -13.62 7.60
C ARG A 450 -7.07 -13.57 6.12
N TRP A 451 -8.09 -12.79 5.77
CA TRP A 451 -8.32 -12.40 4.39
C TRP A 451 -8.70 -10.94 4.28
N GLU A 452 -8.37 -10.36 3.13
CA GLU A 452 -8.70 -8.98 2.77
C GLU A 452 -9.10 -8.93 1.30
N PHE A 453 -10.27 -8.37 1.01
CA PHE A 453 -10.76 -8.09 -0.33
C PHE A 453 -10.90 -6.58 -0.49
N THR A 454 -10.38 -6.04 -1.59
CA THR A 454 -10.48 -4.62 -1.93
C THR A 454 -11.02 -4.50 -3.35
N TYR A 455 -12.04 -3.68 -3.53
CA TYR A 455 -12.68 -3.43 -4.81
C TYR A 455 -12.88 -1.93 -5.01
N PHE A 456 -12.73 -1.48 -6.26
CA PHE A 456 -13.24 -0.18 -6.68
C PHE A 456 -13.90 -0.25 -8.05
N SER A 457 -14.99 0.50 -8.21
CA SER A 457 -15.74 0.56 -9.47
C SER A 457 -14.98 1.30 -10.58
N PRO A 458 -15.37 1.12 -11.85
CA PRO A 458 -15.03 2.06 -12.91
C PRO A 458 -15.49 3.47 -12.52
N LEU A 459 -14.81 4.47 -13.07
CA LEU A 459 -15.21 5.85 -12.95
C LEU A 459 -16.55 6.05 -13.66
N PHE A 460 -17.54 6.59 -12.96
CA PHE A 460 -18.83 6.96 -13.53
C PHE A 460 -19.15 8.41 -13.20
N ASN A 461 -20.03 9.01 -14.00
CA ASN A 461 -20.28 10.45 -13.94
C ASN A 461 -21.75 10.73 -13.65
N ILE A 462 -22.00 11.78 -12.87
CA ILE A 462 -23.32 12.38 -12.69
C ILE A 462 -23.16 13.87 -13.00
N GLY A 463 -23.64 14.30 -14.16
CA GLY A 463 -23.32 15.62 -14.71
C GLY A 463 -21.81 15.76 -14.96
N GLN A 464 -21.21 16.84 -14.45
CA GLN A 464 -19.76 17.10 -14.54
C GLN A 464 -18.94 16.45 -13.42
N TRP A 465 -19.60 15.87 -12.42
CA TRP A 465 -18.95 15.24 -11.28
C TRP A 465 -18.58 13.79 -11.62
N HIS A 466 -17.39 13.39 -11.20
CA HIS A 466 -16.91 12.02 -11.33
C HIS A 466 -17.04 11.31 -9.99
N PHE A 467 -17.32 10.01 -10.02
CA PHE A 467 -17.53 9.19 -8.82
C PHE A 467 -16.87 7.82 -8.93
N ARG A 468 -16.48 7.27 -7.77
CA ARG A 468 -16.11 5.86 -7.60
C ARG A 468 -16.69 5.29 -6.33
N GLN A 469 -17.06 4.01 -6.40
CA GLN A 469 -17.41 3.20 -5.24
C GLN A 469 -16.22 2.35 -4.82
N PHE A 470 -15.92 2.33 -3.53
CA PHE A 470 -14.87 1.52 -2.93
C PHE A 470 -15.48 0.56 -1.90
N VAL A 471 -15.03 -0.68 -1.92
CA VAL A 471 -15.46 -1.73 -0.98
C VAL A 471 -14.24 -2.45 -0.45
N LYS A 472 -14.15 -2.60 0.86
CA LYS A 472 -13.05 -3.32 1.51
C LYS A 472 -13.62 -4.24 2.58
N TRP A 473 -13.31 -5.52 2.47
CA TRP A 473 -13.72 -6.53 3.43
C TRP A 473 -12.49 -7.19 4.03
N ARG A 474 -12.32 -7.09 5.34
CA ARG A 474 -11.18 -7.65 6.07
C ARG A 474 -11.67 -8.52 7.22
N SER A 475 -11.13 -9.72 7.33
CA SER A 475 -11.44 -10.60 8.46
C SER A 475 -10.19 -11.28 9.00
N VAL A 476 -10.22 -11.57 10.30
CA VAL A 476 -9.21 -12.35 11.01
C VAL A 476 -9.92 -13.36 11.89
N VAL A 477 -9.46 -14.60 11.85
CA VAL A 477 -9.95 -15.72 12.67
C VAL A 477 -8.76 -16.35 13.39
N GLY A 478 -8.84 -16.39 14.71
CA GLY A 478 -7.90 -17.07 15.58
C GLY A 478 -8.39 -18.46 15.97
N LEU A 479 -7.52 -19.46 15.82
CA LEU A 479 -7.77 -20.85 16.24
C LEU A 479 -6.73 -21.25 17.28
N SER A 480 -7.17 -21.95 18.34
CA SER A 480 -6.30 -22.41 19.44
C SER A 480 -5.44 -21.28 20.03
N ARG A 481 -6.09 -20.14 20.35
CA ARG A 481 -5.46 -19.00 21.03
C ARG A 481 -5.26 -19.30 22.51
N LYS A 482 -4.28 -18.64 23.13
CA LYS A 482 -4.09 -18.68 24.58
C LYS A 482 -5.25 -17.97 25.26
N ASP A 483 -5.63 -18.43 26.46
CA ASP A 483 -6.61 -17.72 27.28
C ASP A 483 -5.93 -16.57 28.04
N TYR A 484 -5.46 -15.58 27.28
CA TYR A 484 -4.84 -14.36 27.80
C TYR A 484 -5.45 -13.15 27.11
N VAL A 485 -5.70 -12.08 27.87
CA VAL A 485 -6.41 -10.89 27.35
C VAL A 485 -5.68 -10.24 26.16
N LYS A 486 -4.35 -10.35 26.10
CA LYS A 486 -3.54 -9.85 24.99
C LYS A 486 -3.36 -10.82 23.83
N ASP A 487 -3.87 -12.05 23.97
CA ASP A 487 -4.01 -12.99 22.86
C ASP A 487 -5.45 -13.01 22.30
N ARG A 488 -6.09 -11.83 22.31
CA ARG A 488 -7.40 -11.56 21.74
C ARG A 488 -7.28 -10.44 20.72
N ILE A 489 -8.32 -10.25 19.92
CA ILE A 489 -8.42 -9.18 18.93
C ILE A 489 -9.53 -8.20 19.27
N SER A 490 -9.42 -6.97 18.78
CA SER A 490 -10.42 -5.91 18.98
C SER A 490 -10.87 -5.27 17.66
N LEU A 491 -11.91 -4.44 17.71
CA LEU A 491 -12.31 -3.56 16.61
C LEU A 491 -11.66 -2.17 16.71
N ASN A 492 -10.63 -2.00 17.55
CA ASN A 492 -10.04 -0.71 17.85
C ASN A 492 -9.00 -0.28 16.81
N GLY A 493 -8.87 1.02 16.62
CA GLY A 493 -7.73 1.63 15.92
C GLY A 493 -7.59 1.21 14.46
N SER A 494 -6.34 1.14 13.99
CA SER A 494 -5.99 0.93 12.58
C SER A 494 -6.23 -0.50 12.07
N THR A 495 -6.27 -1.48 12.97
CA THR A 495 -6.54 -2.89 12.62
C THR A 495 -8.03 -3.21 12.71
N GLY A 496 -8.82 -2.27 13.24
CA GLY A 496 -10.27 -2.30 13.38
C GLY A 496 -10.99 -1.21 12.58
N ILE A 497 -12.01 -0.61 13.20
CA ILE A 497 -12.79 0.51 12.66
C ILE A 497 -12.09 1.82 13.07
N ILE A 498 -11.72 2.68 12.11
CA ILE A 498 -11.03 3.93 12.45
C ILE A 498 -11.96 4.85 13.24
N GLY A 499 -11.43 5.41 14.34
CA GLY A 499 -12.15 6.24 15.30
C GLY A 499 -12.91 5.45 16.38
N PHE A 500 -13.00 4.12 16.22
CA PHE A 500 -13.58 3.22 17.21
C PHE A 500 -12.53 2.85 18.26
N ASN A 501 -12.93 2.94 19.53
CA ASN A 501 -12.13 2.52 20.67
C ASN A 501 -13.07 2.04 21.78
N SER A 502 -13.01 0.77 22.13
CA SER A 502 -13.73 0.14 23.22
C SER A 502 -12.73 -0.59 24.13
N PRO A 503 -12.71 -0.30 25.45
CA PRO A 503 -11.76 -0.92 26.37
C PRO A 503 -12.10 -2.38 26.70
N THR A 504 -13.34 -2.81 26.48
CA THR A 504 -13.86 -4.12 26.92
C THR A 504 -14.16 -5.06 25.78
N LEU A 505 -14.27 -4.56 24.54
CA LEU A 505 -14.67 -5.37 23.39
C LEU A 505 -13.48 -6.13 22.80
N THR A 506 -13.42 -7.42 23.10
CA THR A 506 -12.43 -8.34 22.54
C THR A 506 -13.09 -9.63 22.02
N GLY A 507 -12.43 -10.27 21.07
CA GLY A 507 -12.88 -11.46 20.36
C GLY A 507 -11.73 -12.40 20.01
N ILE A 508 -12.06 -13.57 19.47
CA ILE A 508 -11.11 -14.45 18.79
C ILE A 508 -11.19 -14.36 17.26
N HIS A 509 -12.24 -13.72 16.75
CA HIS A 509 -12.42 -13.44 15.33
C HIS A 509 -13.11 -12.10 15.12
N LYS A 510 -12.79 -11.45 14.00
CA LYS A 510 -13.38 -10.17 13.59
C LYS A 510 -13.54 -10.10 12.09
N SER A 511 -14.55 -9.38 11.63
CA SER A 511 -14.83 -9.15 10.22
C SER A 511 -15.34 -7.72 10.04
N ILE A 512 -14.78 -6.97 9.09
CA ILE A 512 -15.09 -5.56 8.88
C ILE A 512 -15.32 -5.33 7.40
N LEU A 513 -16.50 -4.81 7.06
CA LEU A 513 -16.86 -4.33 5.74
C LEU A 513 -16.89 -2.81 5.74
N THR A 514 -16.00 -2.20 4.96
CA THR A 514 -15.88 -0.76 4.75
C THR A 514 -16.38 -0.42 3.35
N LEU A 515 -17.32 0.52 3.26
CA LEU A 515 -17.89 1.04 2.03
C LEU A 515 -17.56 2.53 1.95
N GLN A 516 -17.18 3.00 0.76
CA GLN A 516 -16.96 4.41 0.53
C GLN A 516 -17.40 4.84 -0.87
N THR A 517 -18.16 5.93 -0.94
CA THR A 517 -18.45 6.65 -2.18
C THR A 517 -17.58 7.89 -2.23
N GLN A 518 -16.67 7.96 -3.21
CA GLN A 518 -15.83 9.12 -3.44
C GLN A 518 -16.37 9.92 -4.63
N SER A 519 -16.52 11.22 -4.46
CA SER A 519 -16.73 12.15 -5.58
C SER A 519 -15.43 12.86 -5.96
N TYR A 520 -15.37 13.45 -7.14
CA TYR A 520 -14.30 14.33 -7.58
C TYR A 520 -14.88 15.59 -8.20
N SER A 521 -14.61 16.74 -7.58
CA SER A 521 -15.11 18.04 -8.02
C SER A 521 -14.49 18.48 -9.35
N PRO A 522 -15.30 18.89 -10.35
CA PRO A 522 -14.79 19.51 -11.57
C PRO A 522 -14.30 20.94 -11.31
N PHE A 523 -14.81 21.59 -10.26
CA PHE A 523 -14.52 22.98 -9.92
C PHE A 523 -13.26 23.07 -9.05
N ALA A 524 -12.43 24.08 -9.34
CA ALA A 524 -11.26 24.43 -8.57
C ALA A 524 -11.24 25.93 -8.26
N LEU A 525 -10.81 26.28 -7.05
CA LEU A 525 -10.53 27.65 -6.63
C LEU A 525 -9.05 27.73 -6.22
N TRP A 526 -8.25 28.50 -6.96
CA TRP A 526 -6.78 28.60 -6.76
C TRP A 526 -6.08 27.22 -6.71
N GLY A 527 -6.54 26.29 -7.55
CA GLY A 527 -6.05 24.92 -7.61
C GLY A 527 -6.63 23.98 -6.54
N PHE A 528 -7.35 24.50 -5.53
CA PHE A 528 -8.03 23.67 -4.54
C PHE A 528 -9.36 23.13 -5.05
N ARG A 529 -9.59 21.83 -4.83
CA ARG A 529 -10.83 21.13 -5.18
C ARG A 529 -11.39 20.48 -3.93
N VAL A 530 -12.66 20.76 -3.63
CA VAL A 530 -13.35 20.19 -2.47
C VAL A 530 -14.27 19.08 -2.97
N SER A 531 -13.96 17.83 -2.63
CA SER A 531 -14.69 16.66 -3.13
C SER A 531 -15.34 15.89 -1.97
N PRO A 532 -16.67 15.97 -1.79
CA PRO A 532 -17.35 15.21 -0.75
C PRO A 532 -17.16 13.69 -0.88
N PHE A 533 -17.16 12.98 0.24
CA PHE A 533 -17.22 11.53 0.28
C PHE A 533 -18.14 11.03 1.40
N LEU A 534 -18.69 9.84 1.19
CA LEU A 534 -19.51 9.12 2.17
C LEU A 534 -18.81 7.81 2.52
N MET A 535 -18.82 7.43 3.79
CA MET A 535 -18.24 6.17 4.25
C MET A 535 -19.15 5.44 5.25
N GLY A 536 -19.03 4.12 5.30
CA GLY A 536 -19.69 3.28 6.29
C GLY A 536 -18.88 2.04 6.62
N ASP A 537 -18.78 1.70 7.90
CA ASP A 537 -18.17 0.46 8.39
C ASP A 537 -19.21 -0.42 9.08
N ILE A 538 -19.15 -1.72 8.81
CA ILE A 538 -19.90 -2.77 9.52
C ILE A 538 -18.88 -3.76 10.07
N GLY A 539 -18.72 -3.79 11.38
CA GLY A 539 -17.83 -4.69 12.10
C GLY A 539 -18.58 -5.78 12.85
N PHE A 540 -18.06 -7.00 12.78
CA PHE A 540 -18.47 -8.15 13.56
C PHE A 540 -17.28 -8.60 14.40
N ILE A 541 -17.54 -8.97 15.66
CA ILE A 541 -16.53 -9.51 16.56
C ILE A 541 -17.17 -10.53 17.52
N GLY A 542 -16.48 -11.64 17.76
CA GLY A 542 -17.01 -12.72 18.57
C GLY A 542 -15.94 -13.60 19.19
N ASN A 543 -16.38 -14.46 20.11
CA ASN A 543 -15.54 -15.43 20.83
C ASN A 543 -15.86 -16.90 20.48
N ASP A 544 -16.85 -17.15 19.62
CA ASP A 544 -17.29 -18.49 19.24
C ASP A 544 -17.15 -18.70 17.73
N ASN A 545 -16.13 -19.45 17.32
CA ASN A 545 -15.89 -19.79 15.92
C ASN A 545 -16.98 -20.71 15.32
N ARG A 546 -17.89 -21.29 16.13
CA ARG A 546 -18.94 -22.20 15.65
C ARG A 546 -20.25 -21.49 15.32
N ASN A 547 -20.48 -20.30 15.86
CA ASN A 547 -21.74 -19.57 15.67
C ASN A 547 -21.53 -18.07 15.48
N LEU A 548 -21.32 -17.67 14.22
CA LEU A 548 -21.13 -16.28 13.82
C LEU A 548 -22.37 -15.40 14.04
N LEU A 549 -23.56 -15.97 14.25
CA LEU A 549 -24.78 -15.20 14.54
C LEU A 549 -24.77 -14.57 15.94
N LYS A 550 -23.91 -15.08 16.84
CA LYS A 550 -23.70 -14.49 18.18
C LYS A 550 -22.74 -13.30 18.17
N ASP A 551 -22.11 -13.01 17.04
CA ASP A 551 -21.14 -11.92 16.93
C ASP A 551 -21.81 -10.57 17.20
N GLN A 552 -21.10 -9.72 17.94
CA GLN A 552 -21.55 -8.35 18.14
C GLN A 552 -21.35 -7.56 16.84
N MET A 553 -22.45 -7.05 16.28
CA MET A 553 -22.43 -6.17 15.13
C MET A 553 -22.35 -4.70 15.57
N LEU A 554 -21.39 -3.97 15.01
CA LEU A 554 -21.14 -2.56 15.27
C LEU A 554 -21.01 -1.80 13.96
N THR A 555 -21.50 -0.57 13.93
CA THR A 555 -21.56 0.22 12.71
C THR A 555 -21.01 1.62 12.91
N LYS A 556 -20.42 2.17 11.86
CA LYS A 556 -20.04 3.58 11.77
C LYS A 556 -20.55 4.12 10.43
N VAL A 557 -21.04 5.35 10.43
CA VAL A 557 -21.35 6.10 9.20
C VAL A 557 -20.62 7.42 9.28
N GLY A 558 -20.08 7.90 8.16
CA GLY A 558 -19.40 9.17 8.09
C GLY A 558 -19.58 9.90 6.78
N ILE A 559 -19.48 11.22 6.85
CA ILE A 559 -19.38 12.12 5.71
C ILE A 559 -18.11 12.94 5.87
N GLY A 560 -17.41 13.21 4.77
CA GLY A 560 -16.26 14.08 4.81
C GLY A 560 -16.01 14.79 3.50
N PHE A 561 -15.02 15.68 3.54
CA PHE A 561 -14.57 16.44 2.38
C PHE A 561 -13.12 16.12 2.09
N TYR A 562 -12.87 15.69 0.87
CA TYR A 562 -11.55 15.42 0.33
C TYR A 562 -11.05 16.67 -0.41
N ILE A 563 -10.11 17.39 0.18
CA ILE A 563 -9.56 18.60 -0.41
C ILE A 563 -8.20 18.29 -1.06
N THR A 564 -8.12 18.47 -2.37
CA THR A 564 -6.87 18.36 -3.14
C THR A 564 -6.43 19.70 -3.65
N ASN A 565 -5.13 19.88 -3.84
CA ASN A 565 -4.58 20.97 -4.61
C ASN A 565 -3.83 20.40 -5.81
N ASP A 566 -4.02 20.98 -6.99
CA ASP A 566 -3.38 20.47 -8.21
C ASP A 566 -1.84 20.56 -8.13
N TYR A 567 -1.27 21.49 -7.34
CA TYR A 567 0.16 21.78 -7.24
C TYR A 567 0.84 21.22 -5.99
N ILE A 568 0.08 21.07 -4.91
CA ILE A 568 0.60 20.62 -3.63
C ILE A 568 0.26 19.14 -3.45
N PRO A 569 1.26 18.25 -3.25
CA PRO A 569 1.08 16.88 -2.84
C PRO A 569 0.68 16.87 -1.35
N LEU A 570 -0.40 17.58 -1.03
CA LEU A 570 -0.94 17.62 0.32
C LEU A 570 -1.25 16.18 0.70
N GLY A 571 -0.80 15.78 1.88
CA GLY A 571 -1.49 14.73 2.62
C GLY A 571 -2.92 15.19 2.76
N ASN A 572 -3.78 14.69 1.87
CA ASN A 572 -5.18 15.06 1.67
C ASN A 572 -5.82 15.64 2.94
N PHE A 573 -6.18 16.93 2.95
CA PHE A 573 -6.98 17.47 4.05
C PHE A 573 -8.35 16.81 4.00
N GLN A 574 -8.65 16.05 5.05
CA GLN A 574 -9.91 15.34 5.17
C GLN A 574 -10.52 15.68 6.51
N PHE A 575 -11.60 16.45 6.45
CA PHE A 575 -12.48 16.63 7.60
C PHE A 575 -13.61 15.63 7.44
N SER A 576 -13.76 14.75 8.42
CA SER A 576 -14.86 13.80 8.44
C SER A 576 -15.61 13.89 9.76
N PHE A 577 -16.93 13.87 9.65
CA PHE A 577 -17.83 13.70 10.76
C PHE A 577 -18.28 12.25 10.76
N ILE A 578 -18.12 11.57 11.89
CA ILE A 578 -18.55 10.19 12.07
C ILE A 578 -19.58 10.05 13.16
N TYR A 579 -20.51 9.13 12.94
CA TYR A 579 -21.54 8.72 13.87
C TYR A 579 -21.46 7.21 14.13
N MET A 580 -21.38 6.85 15.39
CA MET A 580 -21.36 5.46 15.87
C MET A 580 -22.55 5.25 16.82
N PRO A 581 -23.56 4.45 16.44
CA PRO A 581 -24.76 4.24 17.26
C PRO A 581 -24.47 3.64 18.65
N ARG A 582 -23.46 2.76 18.75
CA ARG A 582 -23.07 2.10 20.00
C ARG A 582 -21.57 1.82 20.02
N VAL A 583 -20.93 2.10 21.14
CA VAL A 583 -19.55 1.73 21.45
C VAL A 583 -19.55 1.06 22.84
N PRO A 584 -19.43 -0.28 22.92
CA PRO A 584 -19.42 -1.01 24.19
C PRO A 584 -18.37 -0.47 25.17
N GLY A 585 -18.73 -0.36 26.45
CA GLY A 585 -17.85 0.20 27.49
C GLY A 585 -17.63 1.72 27.40
N VAL A 586 -18.26 2.42 26.46
CA VAL A 586 -18.15 3.88 26.30
C VAL A 586 -19.53 4.55 26.31
N GLY A 587 -20.45 4.14 25.43
CA GLY A 587 -21.78 4.73 25.36
C GLY A 587 -22.50 4.53 24.03
N ASN A 588 -23.64 5.22 23.86
CA ASN A 588 -24.44 5.21 22.64
C ASN A 588 -24.38 6.58 21.94
N HIS A 589 -24.67 6.59 20.63
CA HIS A 589 -24.77 7.80 19.81
C HIS A 589 -23.52 8.69 19.81
N ILE A 590 -22.35 8.07 19.69
CA ILE A 590 -21.06 8.76 19.70
C ILE A 590 -20.88 9.52 18.38
N GLN A 591 -20.63 10.82 18.48
CA GLN A 591 -20.33 11.71 17.36
C GLN A 591 -18.90 12.21 17.51
N LYS A 592 -18.11 12.15 16.44
CA LYS A 592 -16.72 12.62 16.47
C LYS A 592 -16.35 13.33 15.17
N PHE A 593 -15.60 14.41 15.30
CA PHE A 593 -14.78 14.93 14.21
C PHE A 593 -13.48 14.16 14.18
N THR A 594 -13.09 13.70 13.00
CA THR A 594 -11.88 12.92 12.81
C THR A 594 -11.29 13.20 11.44
N SER A 595 -9.98 13.01 11.32
CA SER A 595 -9.25 13.05 10.07
C SER A 595 -9.13 11.62 9.51
N ILE A 596 -10.26 11.00 9.17
CA ILE A 596 -10.18 9.72 8.47
C ILE A 596 -9.67 10.02 7.07
N ASN A 597 -8.57 9.37 6.70
CA ASN A 597 -7.95 9.52 5.41
C ASN A 597 -8.46 8.42 4.47
N ASN A 598 -8.71 8.75 3.20
CA ASN A 598 -8.94 7.82 2.07
C ASN A 598 -7.85 6.75 1.88
N THR A 599 -6.78 6.81 2.67
CA THR A 599 -5.72 5.81 2.68
C THR A 599 -6.16 4.45 3.23
N ASP A 600 -7.41 4.29 3.70
CA ASP A 600 -7.93 3.01 4.19
C ASP A 600 -8.04 1.94 3.09
N PHE A 601 -8.14 2.37 1.83
CA PHE A 601 -8.21 1.53 0.65
C PHE A 601 -6.84 1.31 -0.02
N ARG A 602 -5.75 1.17 0.76
CA ARG A 602 -4.43 0.84 0.19
C ARG A 602 -4.52 -0.38 -0.72
N LEU A 603 -4.01 -0.23 -1.94
CA LEU A 603 -3.93 -1.30 -2.92
C LEU A 603 -2.84 -2.32 -2.51
N PRO A 604 -3.01 -3.60 -2.84
CA PRO A 604 -2.04 -4.62 -2.49
C PRO A 604 -0.72 -4.41 -3.21
N TYR A 605 0.38 -4.69 -2.51
CA TYR A 605 1.71 -4.75 -3.10
C TYR A 605 2.06 -6.22 -3.38
N PHE A 606 2.12 -6.63 -4.64
CA PHE A 606 2.31 -8.05 -5.02
C PHE A 606 3.74 -8.57 -4.87
N ASN A 607 4.71 -7.71 -4.57
CA ASN A 607 6.08 -8.16 -4.35
C ASN A 607 6.29 -8.51 -2.89
N TYR A 608 6.08 -9.78 -2.53
CA TYR A 608 6.38 -10.25 -1.17
C TYR A 608 7.89 -10.37 -1.00
N ASN A 609 8.47 -9.53 -0.13
CA ASN A 609 9.92 -9.30 -0.07
C ASN A 609 10.54 -9.44 1.33
N MET A 610 9.75 -9.29 2.39
CA MET A 610 10.21 -9.45 3.76
C MET A 610 9.28 -10.45 4.46
N PRO A 611 9.81 -11.59 4.95
CA PRO A 611 8.97 -12.57 5.62
C PRO A 611 8.48 -12.04 6.96
N GLU A 612 7.20 -12.24 7.25
CA GLU A 612 6.58 -11.87 8.53
C GLU A 612 5.72 -13.01 9.06
N LEU A 613 5.51 -13.04 10.38
CA LEU A 613 4.44 -13.83 10.97
C LEU A 613 3.08 -13.27 10.51
N ILE A 614 2.13 -14.14 10.19
CA ILE A 614 0.75 -13.74 9.89
C ILE A 614 0.14 -13.12 11.15
N ARG A 615 -0.14 -11.82 11.07
CA ARG A 615 -0.62 -11.01 12.19
C ARG A 615 -2.05 -11.37 12.57
N TYR A 616 -2.26 -11.49 13.87
CA TYR A 616 -3.56 -11.73 14.48
C TYR A 616 -4.26 -10.43 14.86
N GLU A 617 -3.60 -9.54 15.62
CA GLU A 617 -4.06 -8.17 15.89
C GLU A 617 -3.40 -7.16 14.96
#